data_AF-A0A0S1Y5X8-F1
#
_entry.id   AF-A0A0S1Y5X8-F1
#
_cell.length_a   1.000
_cell.length_b   1.000
_cell.length_c   1.000
_cell.angle_alpha   90.00
_cell.angle_beta   90.00
_cell.angle_gamma   90.00
#
_symmetry.space_group_name_H-M   'P 1'
#
loop_
_entity.id
_entity.type
_entity.pdbx_description
1 polymer ?
#
loop_
_entity_poly.entity_id
_entity_poly.type
_entity_poly.pdbx_seq_one_letter_code
_entity_poly.pdbx_strand_id
1 'polypeptide(L)'
;MSNELNIAEIPHENGIVRYRYSRYLSADGKKWIRHGLFRAFHEDGTLASEGTYVDGVEHGLWRDFHANGKPAAEGNYENGQEAAGWKFWNDQGVEISS
;
A
#
# COMPACT_ATOMS: atom_id res chain seq x y z
N MET A 1 13.85 -6.25 -23.31
CA MET A 1 13.03 -6.98 -22.31
C MET A 1 12.04 -5.95 -21.77
N SER A 2 10.77 -6.01 -22.15
CA SER A 2 9.75 -5.15 -21.56
C SER A 2 9.55 -5.59 -20.12
N ASN A 3 9.70 -4.67 -19.16
CA ASN A 3 9.28 -4.92 -17.78
C ASN A 3 7.76 -4.86 -17.74
N GLU A 4 7.09 -5.92 -18.19
CA GLU A 4 5.65 -6.05 -18.03
C GLU A 4 5.34 -6.14 -16.54
N LEU A 5 4.51 -5.21 -16.06
CA LEU A 5 4.01 -5.24 -14.70
C LEU A 5 2.98 -6.36 -14.57
N ASN A 6 3.23 -7.28 -13.65
CA ASN A 6 2.31 -8.31 -13.20
C ASN A 6 1.52 -7.82 -11.99
N ILE A 7 0.23 -8.16 -11.92
CA ILE A 7 -0.59 -7.92 -10.74
C ILE A 7 -0.59 -9.18 -9.88
N ALA A 8 -0.17 -9.04 -8.62
CA ALA A 8 -0.32 -10.07 -7.60
C ALA A 8 -1.57 -9.80 -6.76
N GLU A 9 -2.34 -10.85 -6.50
CA GLU A 9 -3.46 -10.84 -5.57
C GLU A 9 -3.25 -11.97 -4.55
N ILE A 10 -3.18 -11.60 -3.27
CA ILE A 10 -2.96 -12.53 -2.16
C ILE A 10 -4.20 -12.46 -1.28
N PRO A 11 -4.98 -13.55 -1.13
CA PRO A 11 -6.17 -13.56 -0.29
C PRO A 11 -5.85 -13.75 1.20
N HIS A 12 -6.78 -13.35 2.05
CA HIS A 12 -6.95 -13.81 3.43
C HIS A 12 -7.42 -15.26 3.46
N GLU A 13 -7.46 -15.87 4.64
CA GLU A 13 -7.94 -17.25 4.83
C GLU A 13 -9.41 -17.42 4.39
N ASN A 14 -10.22 -16.35 4.50
CA ASN A 14 -11.62 -16.33 4.08
C ASN A 14 -11.80 -16.16 2.56
N GLY A 15 -10.72 -16.06 1.78
CA GLY A 15 -10.73 -15.91 0.33
C GLY A 15 -10.85 -14.47 -0.18
N ILE A 16 -11.11 -13.49 0.69
CA ILE A 16 -11.14 -12.07 0.32
C ILE A 16 -9.70 -11.59 0.08
N VAL A 17 -9.48 -10.76 -0.94
CA VAL A 17 -8.15 -10.23 -1.26
C VAL A 17 -7.58 -9.45 -0.08
N ARG A 18 -6.41 -9.85 0.43
CA ARG A 18 -5.65 -9.15 1.47
C ARG A 18 -4.71 -8.12 0.88
N TYR A 19 -3.98 -8.49 -0.18
CA TYR A 19 -3.02 -7.63 -0.85
C TYR A 19 -3.22 -7.69 -2.36
N ARG A 20 -3.19 -6.53 -3.00
CA ARG A 20 -3.17 -6.38 -4.46
C ARG A 20 -2.09 -5.40 -4.85
N TYR A 21 -1.10 -5.83 -5.63
CA TYR A 21 -0.01 -4.94 -6.02
C TYR A 21 0.64 -5.30 -7.35
N SER A 22 1.17 -4.28 -8.00
CA SER A 22 1.97 -4.40 -9.21
C SER A 22 3.41 -4.82 -8.88
N ARG A 23 3.99 -5.69 -9.70
CA ARG A 23 5.36 -6.19 -9.56
C ARG A 23 5.97 -6.55 -10.91
N TYR A 24 7.29 -6.54 -11.03
CA TYR A 24 8.00 -7.10 -12.18
C TYR A 24 9.05 -8.11 -11.71
N LEU A 25 9.52 -8.98 -12.60
CA LEU A 25 10.57 -9.94 -12.29
C LEU A 25 11.95 -9.29 -12.44
N SER A 26 12.84 -9.49 -11.47
CA SER A 26 14.22 -8.98 -11.50
C SER A 26 14.93 -9.42 -12.78
N ALA A 27 15.95 -8.66 -13.20
CA ALA A 27 16.67 -8.93 -14.45
C ALA A 27 17.29 -10.34 -14.50
N ASP A 28 17.68 -10.90 -13.35
CA ASP A 28 18.20 -12.27 -13.22
C ASP A 28 17.10 -13.35 -13.13
N GLY A 29 15.83 -12.96 -13.13
CA GLY A 29 14.68 -13.85 -13.09
C GLY A 29 14.38 -14.46 -11.71
N LYS A 30 15.09 -14.06 -10.66
CA LYS A 30 15.05 -14.78 -9.37
C LYS A 30 14.06 -14.20 -8.36
N LYS A 31 13.68 -12.94 -8.50
CA LYS A 31 12.87 -12.23 -7.50
C LYS A 31 11.81 -11.37 -8.15
N TRP A 32 10.60 -11.39 -7.59
CA TRP A 32 9.61 -10.38 -7.91
C TRP A 32 9.85 -9.10 -7.09
N ILE A 33 9.82 -7.95 -7.77
CA ILE A 33 10.04 -6.62 -7.20
C ILE A 33 8.74 -5.83 -7.34
N ARG A 34 8.22 -5.32 -6.22
CA ARG A 34 7.01 -4.48 -6.21
C ARG A 34 7.32 -3.16 -6.90
N HIS A 35 6.44 -2.74 -7.81
CA HIS A 35 6.58 -1.48 -8.53
C HIS A 35 5.22 -1.04 -9.06
N GLY A 36 4.80 0.18 -8.74
CA GLY A 36 3.47 0.71 -9.01
C GLY A 36 2.55 0.60 -7.79
N LEU A 37 1.24 0.63 -8.07
CA LEU A 37 0.19 0.68 -7.04
C LEU A 37 0.21 -0.55 -6.13
N PHE A 38 0.07 -0.30 -4.84
CA PHE A 38 -0.18 -1.27 -3.79
C PHE A 38 -1.48 -0.95 -3.07
N ARG A 39 -2.24 -2.00 -2.75
CA ARG A 39 -3.43 -1.94 -1.90
C ARG A 39 -3.43 -3.11 -0.91
N ALA A 40 -3.76 -2.81 0.34
CA ALA A 40 -4.12 -3.79 1.35
C ALA A 40 -5.59 -3.62 1.74
N PHE A 41 -6.24 -4.71 2.11
CA PHE A 41 -7.65 -4.72 2.50
C PHE A 41 -7.84 -5.44 3.84
N HIS A 42 -8.82 -4.98 4.60
CA HIS A 42 -9.33 -5.64 5.80
C HIS A 42 -10.00 -6.97 5.45
N GLU A 43 -10.26 -7.81 6.44
CA GLU A 43 -10.88 -9.14 6.21
C GLU A 43 -12.29 -9.06 5.60
N ASP A 44 -12.97 -7.91 5.74
CA ASP A 44 -14.28 -7.64 5.13
C ASP A 44 -14.18 -7.09 3.69
N GLY A 45 -12.96 -6.91 3.17
CA GLY A 45 -12.67 -6.40 1.83
C GLY A 45 -12.64 -4.88 1.72
N THR A 46 -12.85 -4.14 2.81
CA THR A 46 -12.66 -2.68 2.82
C THR A 46 -11.19 -2.32 2.69
N LEU A 47 -10.89 -1.18 2.06
CA LEU A 47 -9.51 -0.74 1.87
C LEU A 47 -8.88 -0.42 3.22
N ALA A 48 -7.72 -1.01 3.49
CA ALA A 48 -6.96 -0.79 4.72
C ALA A 48 -5.78 0.16 4.48
N SER A 49 -5.15 0.08 3.31
CA SER A 49 -3.98 0.88 2.97
C SER A 49 -3.79 0.95 1.46
N GLU A 50 -3.33 2.08 0.95
CA GLU A 50 -2.85 2.20 -0.43
C GLU A 50 -1.68 3.17 -0.58
N GLY A 51 -0.82 2.87 -1.55
CA GLY A 51 0.33 3.69 -1.89
C GLY A 51 1.06 3.17 -3.12
N THR A 52 2.26 3.68 -3.38
CA THR A 52 3.06 3.28 -4.54
C THR A 52 4.40 2.73 -4.10
N TYR A 53 4.86 1.69 -4.80
CA TYR A 53 6.22 1.19 -4.71
C TYR A 53 7.02 1.61 -5.94
N VAL A 54 8.29 1.93 -5.75
CA VAL A 54 9.29 2.08 -6.81
C VAL A 54 10.44 1.13 -6.48
N ASP A 55 10.63 0.13 -7.34
CA ASP A 55 11.73 -0.85 -7.24
C ASP A 55 11.86 -1.53 -5.87
N GLY A 56 10.71 -1.89 -5.32
CA GLY A 56 10.58 -2.60 -4.05
C GLY A 56 10.50 -1.69 -2.83
N VAL A 57 10.56 -0.37 -3.01
CA VAL A 57 10.62 0.65 -1.95
C VAL A 57 9.38 1.53 -1.99
N GLU A 58 8.76 1.82 -0.83
CA GLU A 58 7.63 2.74 -0.70
C GLU A 58 8.01 4.14 -1.19
N HIS A 59 7.12 4.77 -1.96
CA HIS A 59 7.37 6.07 -2.57
C HIS A 59 6.09 6.89 -2.79
N GLY A 60 6.16 8.18 -2.44
CA GLY A 60 5.08 9.13 -2.62
C GLY A 60 3.94 8.93 -1.62
N LEU A 61 2.74 9.38 -2.00
CA LEU A 61 1.59 9.41 -1.10
C LEU A 61 1.17 8.00 -0.68
N TRP A 62 1.02 7.85 0.62
CA TRP A 62 0.50 6.66 1.29
C TRP A 62 -0.70 7.06 2.15
N ARG A 63 -1.73 6.22 2.15
CA ARG A 63 -2.96 6.43 2.90
C ARG A 63 -3.38 5.14 3.57
N ASP A 64 -3.61 5.22 4.87
CA ASP A 64 -4.18 4.14 5.67
C ASP A 64 -5.60 4.50 6.09
N PHE A 65 -6.44 3.49 6.26
CA PHE A 65 -7.86 3.64 6.52
C PHE A 65 -8.31 2.75 7.68
N HIS A 66 -9.17 3.30 8.53
CA HIS A 66 -9.90 2.54 9.55
C HIS A 66 -10.85 1.53 8.89
N ALA A 67 -11.30 0.51 9.63
CA ALA A 67 -12.24 -0.49 9.13
C ALA A 67 -13.59 0.11 8.67
N ASN A 68 -13.93 1.32 9.15
CA ASN A 68 -15.11 2.07 8.69
C ASN A 68 -14.88 2.88 7.39
N GLY A 69 -13.70 2.74 6.77
CA GLY A 69 -13.31 3.41 5.53
C GLY A 69 -12.84 4.86 5.69
N LYS A 70 -12.84 5.43 6.89
CA LYS A 70 -12.30 6.79 7.12
C LYS A 70 -10.77 6.76 7.12
N PRO A 71 -10.11 7.87 6.71
CA PRO A 71 -8.67 8.00 6.82
C PRO A 71 -8.20 7.74 8.25
N ALA A 72 -7.14 6.96 8.40
CA ALA A 72 -6.43 6.72 9.65
C ALA A 72 -5.10 7.47 9.68
N ALA A 73 -4.39 7.45 8.56
CA ALA A 73 -3.15 8.18 8.38
C ALA A 73 -2.93 8.53 6.91
N GLU A 74 -2.23 9.64 6.65
CA GLU A 74 -1.70 9.94 5.33
C GLU A 74 -0.37 10.67 5.43
N GLY A 75 0.52 10.38 4.50
CA GLY A 75 1.80 11.04 4.38
C GLY A 75 2.58 10.54 3.18
N ASN A 76 3.80 11.03 3.00
CA ASN A 76 4.65 10.58 1.90
C ASN A 76 5.74 9.64 2.42
N TYR A 77 6.08 8.65 1.61
CA TYR A 77 7.33 7.91 1.75
C TYR A 77 8.39 8.44 0.78
N GLU A 78 9.60 8.60 1.30
CA GLU A 78 10.81 8.93 0.54
C GLU A 78 11.87 7.86 0.81
N ASN A 79 12.28 7.12 -0.22
CA ASN A 79 13.25 6.02 -0.11
C ASN A 79 12.88 4.98 0.97
N GLY A 80 11.58 4.67 1.11
CA GLY A 80 11.09 3.69 2.07
C GLY A 80 11.00 4.21 3.51
N GLN A 81 11.19 5.52 3.70
CA GLN A 81 11.08 6.18 5.01
C GLN A 81 9.92 7.17 5.00
N GLU A 82 9.21 7.27 6.11
CA GLU A 82 8.18 8.28 6.30
C GLU A 82 8.81 9.69 6.24
N ALA A 83 8.35 10.51 5.29
CA ALA A 83 8.69 11.92 5.23
C ALA A 83 8.00 12.68 6.37
N ALA A 84 8.46 13.89 6.70
CA ALA A 84 7.78 14.71 7.70
C ALA A 84 6.37 15.14 7.24
N GLY A 85 5.48 15.41 8.20
CA GLY A 85 4.15 15.96 7.93
C GLY A 85 3.04 14.91 7.76
N TRP A 86 3.23 13.71 8.31
CA TRP A 86 2.13 12.75 8.43
C TRP A 86 0.98 13.32 9.24
N LYS A 87 -0.21 13.05 8.75
CA LYS A 87 -1.46 13.37 9.44
C LYS A 87 -2.10 12.09 9.93
N PHE A 88 -2.72 12.18 11.09
CA PHE A 88 -3.37 11.05 11.74
C PHE A 88 -4.77 11.44 12.14
N TRP A 89 -5.72 10.52 11.96
CA TRP A 89 -7.11 10.69 12.36
C TRP A 89 -7.55 9.51 13.20
N ASN A 90 -8.42 9.79 14.18
CA ASN A 90 -9.12 8.72 14.89
C ASN A 90 -10.25 8.10 14.02
N ASP A 91 -10.89 7.05 14.52
CA ASP A 91 -11.96 6.35 13.82
C ASP A 91 -13.23 7.21 13.60
N GLN A 92 -13.35 8.36 14.26
CA GLN A 92 -14.40 9.34 14.01
C GLN A 92 -14.07 10.29 12.86
N GLY A 93 -12.83 10.28 12.36
CA GLY A 93 -12.33 11.19 11.34
C GLY A 93 -11.85 12.53 11.91
N VAL A 94 -11.60 12.59 13.23
CA VAL A 94 -11.02 13.78 13.88
C VAL A 94 -9.51 13.68 13.79
N GLU A 95 -8.87 14.72 13.26
CA GLU A 95 -7.41 14.80 13.18
C GLU A 95 -6.81 14.87 14.60
N ILE A 96 -5.80 14.04 14.85
CA ILE A 96 -5.10 13.92 16.14
C ILE A 96 -3.59 14.17 16.02
N SER A 97 -3.09 14.47 14.81
CA SER A 97 -1.75 15.03 14.61
C SER A 97 -1.68 16.47 15.13
N SER A 98 -0.56 16.82 15.79
CA SER A 98 -0.28 18.14 16.37
C SER A 98 0.53 19.04 15.46
#